data_AF-A0A2D7TN43-F1
#
_entry.id   AF-A0A2D7TN43-F1
#
_cell.length_a   1.000
_cell.length_b   1.000
_cell.length_c   1.000
_cell.angle_alpha   90.00
_cell.angle_beta   90.00
_cell.angle_gamma   90.00
#
_symmetry.space_group_name_H-M   'P 1'
#
loop_
_entity.id
_entity.type
_entity.pdbx_description
1 polymer ?
#
loop_
_entity_poly.entity_id
_entity_poly.type
_entity_poly.pdbx_seq_one_letter_code
_entity_poly.pdbx_strand_id
1 'polypeptide(L)' 'METIKVVFAILMIQNGSTIEMVPTDGLADCLKQKRTVSRNIGEDQQGIYVSCKEVKAELYEDMGRLKIRKIIE' A
#
# COMPACT_ATOMS: atom_id res chain seq x y z
N MET A 1 -16.96 -9.10 -5.66
CA MET A 1 -17.59 -7.79 -5.92
C MET A 1 -16.48 -6.76 -5.96
N GLU A 2 -16.41 -5.94 -7.00
CA GLU A 2 -15.45 -4.83 -7.08
C GLU A 2 -16.11 -3.58 -6.47
N THR A 3 -15.41 -2.86 -5.60
CA THR A 3 -15.96 -1.68 -4.92
C THR A 3 -14.97 -0.54 -4.92
N ILE A 4 -15.43 0.63 -5.36
CA ILE A 4 -14.63 1.86 -5.33
C ILE A 4 -14.77 2.49 -3.94
N LYS A 5 -13.65 2.64 -3.22
CA LYS A 5 -13.61 3.25 -1.88
C LYS A 5 -12.36 4.11 -1.71
N VAL A 6 -12.45 5.07 -0.81
CA VAL A 6 -11.28 5.78 -0.28
C VAL A 6 -10.70 4.95 0.86
N VAL A 7 -9.41 4.62 0.76
CA VAL A 7 -8.69 3.83 1.76
C VAL A 7 -7.30 4.40 1.99
N PHE A 8 -6.73 4.14 3.15
CA PHE A 8 -5.30 4.30 3.35
C PHE A 8 -4.58 3.07 2.77
N ALA A 9 -3.56 3.30 1.96
CA ALA A 9 -2.76 2.25 1.37
C ALA A 9 -1.28 2.49 1.63
N ILE A 10 -0.56 1.39 1.88
CA ILE A 10 0.90 1.39 1.83
C ILE A 10 1.33 1.06 0.39
N LEU A 11 2.11 1.97 -0.20
CA LEU A 11 2.68 1.88 -1.53
C LEU A 11 4.15 1.51 -1.39
N MET A 12 4.55 0.39 -1.95
CA MET A 12 5.96 0.05 -2.10
C MET A 12 6.43 0.60 -3.45
N ILE A 13 7.43 1.46 -3.42
CA ILE A 13 7.94 2.15 -4.58
C ILE A 13 9.40 1.76 -4.77
N GLN A 14 9.74 1.29 -5.97
CA GLN A 14 11.10 0.98 -6.37
C GLN A 14 11.47 1.82 -7.58
N ASN A 15 12.58 2.55 -7.49
CA ASN A 15 13.09 3.39 -8.59
C ASN A 15 12.03 4.36 -9.17
N GLY A 16 11.16 4.89 -8.30
CA GLY A 16 10.12 5.85 -8.67
C GLY A 16 8.80 5.24 -9.18
N SER A 17 8.73 3.91 -9.32
CA SER A 17 7.51 3.22 -9.76
C SER A 17 6.90 2.40 -8.62
N THR A 18 5.57 2.46 -8.47
CA THR A 18 4.84 1.66 -7.48
C THR A 18 4.83 0.20 -7.92
N ILE A 19 5.43 -0.68 -7.12
CA ILE A 19 5.50 -2.13 -7.38
C ILE A 19 4.43 -2.91 -6.61
N GLU A 20 4.00 -2.41 -5.44
CA GLU A 20 2.97 -3.04 -4.63
C GLU A 20 2.09 -2.01 -3.93
N MET A 21 0.81 -2.35 -3.79
CA MET A 21 -0.21 -1.51 -3.16
C MET A 21 -1.06 -2.38 -2.24
N VAL A 22 -0.99 -2.11 -0.93
CA VAL A 22 -1.75 -2.87 0.07
C VAL A 22 -2.69 -1.93 0.81
N PRO A 23 -4.01 -2.18 0.79
CA PRO A 23 -4.95 -1.42 1.60
C PRO A 23 -4.75 -1.74 3.09
N THR A 24 -4.99 -0.75 3.95
CA THR A 24 -4.77 -0.84 5.39
C THR A 24 -6.07 -0.53 6.13
N ASP A 25 -6.15 -0.90 7.41
CA ASP A 25 -7.33 -0.66 8.26
C ASP A 25 -7.43 0.81 8.75
N GLY A 26 -6.76 1.74 8.06
CA GLY A 26 -6.76 3.17 8.34
C GLY A 26 -5.37 3.76 8.49
N LEU A 27 -5.31 5.07 8.74
CA LEU A 27 -4.05 5.82 8.80
C LEU A 27 -3.08 5.29 9.86
N ALA A 28 -3.58 4.94 11.04
CA ALA A 28 -2.73 4.45 12.14
C ALA A 28 -2.01 3.14 11.78
N ASP A 29 -2.74 2.20 11.16
CA ASP A 29 -2.17 0.94 10.69
C ASP A 29 -1.16 1.18 9.56
N CYS A 30 -1.53 2.01 8.58
CA CYS A 30 -0.65 2.40 7.48
C CYS A 30 0.69 3.00 7.94
N LEU A 31 0.66 3.90 8.92
CA LEU A 31 1.88 4.51 9.49
C LEU A 31 2.70 3.50 10.31
N LYS A 32 2.05 2.59 11.04
CA LYS A 32 2.71 1.52 11.80
C LYS A 32 3.41 0.54 10.85
N GLN A 33 2.74 0.11 9.78
CA GLN A 33 3.31 -0.74 8.75
C GLN A 33 4.48 -0.05 8.06
N LYS A 34 4.32 1.22 7.64
CA LYS A 34 5.41 2.03 7.06
C LYS A 34 6.65 2.01 7.96
N ARG A 35 6.49 2.33 9.26
CA ARG A 35 7.60 2.32 10.22
C ARG A 35 8.26 0.95 10.35
N THR A 36 7.45 -0.11 10.35
CA THR A 36 7.95 -1.49 10.48
C THR A 36 8.73 -1.89 9.23
N VAL A 37 8.16 -1.69 8.05
CA VAL A 37 8.81 -2.03 6.77
C VAL A 37 10.08 -1.20 6.60
N SER A 38 10.04 0.12 6.83
CA SER A 38 11.23 0.97 6.73
C SER A 38 12.38 0.56 7.65
N ARG A 39 12.11 -0.10 8.79
CA ARG A 39 13.15 -0.65 9.68
C ARG A 39 13.75 -1.96 9.18
N ASN A 40 13.04 -2.67 8.30
CA ASN A 40 13.42 -3.98 7.76
C ASN A 40 13.93 -3.90 6.31
N ILE A 41 13.84 -2.74 5.65
CA ILE A 41 14.50 -2.49 4.35
C ILE A 41 16.01 -2.50 4.61
N GLY A 42 16.67 -3.60 4.24
CA GLY A 42 18.12 -3.78 4.34
C GLY A 42 18.89 -3.04 3.25
N GLU A 43 20.22 -3.03 3.37
CA GLU A 43 21.13 -2.32 2.44
C GLU A 43 21.01 -2.77 0.97
N ASP A 44 20.59 -4.03 0.74
CA ASP A 44 20.39 -4.61 -0.60
C ASP A 44 19.14 -4.07 -1.34
N GLN A 45 18.28 -3.33 -0.64
CA GLN A 45 17.03 -2.78 -1.18
C GLN A 45 17.20 -1.32 -1.62
N GLN A 46 18.34 -0.98 -2.25
CA GLN A 46 18.58 0.36 -2.77
C GLN A 46 17.45 0.78 -3.72
N GLY A 47 16.90 1.97 -3.49
CA GLY A 47 15.82 2.54 -4.30
C GLY A 47 14.41 2.05 -3.92
N ILE A 48 14.26 1.16 -2.93
CA ILE A 48 12.96 0.77 -2.36
C ILE A 48 12.61 1.71 -1.20
N TYR A 49 11.44 2.33 -1.29
CA TYR A 49 10.85 3.06 -0.17
C TYR A 49 9.35 2.83 -0.11
N VAL A 50 8.81 2.95 1.10
CA VAL A 50 7.37 2.80 1.36
C VAL A 50 6.73 4.15 1.64
N SER A 51 5.54 4.35 1.08
CA SER A 51 4.74 5.54 1.29
C SER A 51 3.35 5.17 1.78
N CYS A 52 2.83 5.93 2.74
CA CYS A 52 1.45 5.80 3.20
C CYS A 52 0.66 6.92 2.54
N LYS A 53 -0.40 6.58 1.80
CA LYS A 53 -1.28 7.56 1.15
C LYS A 53 -2.74 7.20 1.34
N GLU A 54 -3.57 8.23 1.45
CA GLU A 54 -5.01 8.10 1.20
C GLU A 54 -5.21 8.07 -0.31
N VAL A 55 -5.90 7.05 -0.81
CA VAL A 55 -6.13 6.84 -2.24
C VAL A 55 -7.57 6.43 -2.47
N LYS A 56 -8.13 6.85 -3.61
CA LYS A 56 -9.38 6.31 -4.11
C LYS A 56 -9.06 5.12 -5.00
N ALA A 57 -9.47 3.93 -4.58
CA ALA A 57 -9.08 2.70 -5.25
C ALA A 57 -10.29 1.81 -5.56
N GLU A 58 -10.17 1.07 -6.66
CA GLU A 58 -11.02 -0.08 -6.93
C GLU A 58 -10.48 -1.28 -6.15
N LEU A 59 -11.28 -1.78 -5.22
CA LEU A 59 -10.93 -2.90 -4.36
C LEU A 59 -11.65 -4.17 -4.81
N TYR A 60 -10.99 -5.31 -4.61
CA TYR A 60 -11.59 -6.61 -4.76
C TYR A 60 -11.20 -7.50 -3.58
N GLU A 61 -12.02 -8.50 -3.31
CA GLU A 61 -11.75 -9.49 -2.29
C GLU A 61 -11.13 -10.73 -2.93
N ASP A 62 -10.02 -11.18 -2.39
CA ASP A 62 -9.31 -12.38 -2.80
C ASP A 62 -8.99 -13.22 -1.56
N MET A 63 -9.57 -14.41 -1.48
CA MET A 63 -9.43 -15.33 -0.34
C MET A 63 -9.64 -14.66 1.03
N GLY A 64 -10.66 -13.80 1.16
CA GLY A 64 -10.98 -13.10 2.41
C GLY A 64 -10.11 -11.87 2.72
N ARG A 65 -9.27 -11.43 1.76
CA ARG A 65 -8.41 -10.25 1.90
C ARG A 65 -8.78 -9.20 0.86
N LEU A 66 -8.90 -7.96 1.30
CA LEU A 66 -9.07 -6.83 0.40
C LEU A 66 -7.75 -6.53 -0.31
N LYS A 67 -7.81 -6.39 -1.63
CA LYS A 67 -6.69 -6.01 -2.48
C LYS A 67 -7.07 -4.83 -3.35
N ILE A 68 -6.08 -4.00 -3.68
CA ILE A 68 -6.24 -2.90 -4.63
C ILE A 68 -6.06 -3.45 -6.04
N ARG A 69 -7.08 -3.28 -6.89
CA ARG A 69 -6.98 -3.59 -8.32
C ARG A 69 -6.29 -2.44 -9.07
N LYS A 70 -6.73 -1.21 -8.80
CA LYS A 70 -6.14 0.02 -9.37
C LYS A 70 -6.44 1.23 -8.48
N ILE A 71 -5.51 2.17 -8.45
CA ILE A 71 -5.72 3.52 -7.91
C ILE A 71 -6.36 4.37 -9.00
N ILE A 72 -7.38 5.13 -8.62
CA ILE A 72 -8.15 6.03 -9.50
C ILE A 72 -7.71 7.47 -9.26
N GLU A 73 -7.44 7.84 -8.00
CA GLU A 73 -7.05 9.18 -7.55
C GLU A 73 -6.14 9.10 -6.32
#